data_AF-A0A348UTQ9-F1
#
_entry.id   AF-A0A348UTQ9-F1
#
_cell.length_a   1.000
_cell.length_b   1.000
_cell.length_c   1.000
_cell.angle_alpha   90.00
_cell.angle_beta   90.00
_cell.angle_gamma   90.00
#
_symmetry.space_group_name_H-M   'P 1'
#
loop_
_entity.id
_entity.type
_entity.pdbx_description
1 polymer ?
#
loop_
_entity_poly.entity_id
_entity_poly.type
_entity_poly.pdbx_seq_one_letter_code
_entity_poly.pdbx_strand_id
1 'polypeptide(L)'
;MAGLAGIIAGPLTTIDPLMGGEMLISSFVVIVIGGLGSLRGAVIAALLIDAVQTLAEFFNTDLAMVIVYILMAAILVFIPRGLLGEGKFE
;
A
#
# COMPACT_ATOMS: atom_id res chain seq x y z
N MET A 1 -1.95 -19.10 -12.37
CA MET A 1 -2.65 -17.81 -12.42
C MET A 1 -1.71 -16.60 -12.24
N ALA A 2 -0.72 -16.63 -11.33
CA ALA A 2 0.22 -15.51 -11.13
C ALA A 2 0.99 -15.08 -12.41
N GLY A 3 1.41 -16.04 -13.25
CA GLY A 3 2.10 -15.72 -14.52
C GLY A 3 1.23 -15.02 -15.57
N LEU A 4 -0.07 -15.32 -15.61
CA LEU A 4 -1.01 -14.65 -16.52
C LEU A 4 -1.28 -13.20 -16.09
N ALA A 5 -1.38 -12.95 -14.78
CA ALA A 5 -1.51 -11.60 -14.24
C ALA A 5 -0.27 -10.73 -14.56
N GLY A 6 0.94 -11.30 -14.47
CA GLY A 6 2.18 -10.61 -14.83
C GLY A 6 2.32 -10.27 -16.32
N ILE A 7 1.84 -11.13 -17.21
CA ILE A 7 1.86 -10.90 -18.67
C ILE A 7 0.94 -9.74 -19.08
N ILE A 8 -0.19 -9.58 -18.39
CA ILE A 8 -1.16 -8.50 -18.66
C ILE A 8 -0.67 -7.17 -18.05
N ALA A 9 0.00 -7.20 -16.89
CA ALA A 9 0.56 -6.01 -16.27
C ALA A 9 1.85 -5.51 -16.95
N GLY A 10 2.65 -6.41 -17.54
CA GLY A 10 3.97 -6.11 -18.11
C GLY A 10 4.05 -5.00 -19.17
N PRO A 11 3.07 -4.82 -20.07
CA PRO A 11 3.10 -3.75 -21.07
C PRO A 11 2.56 -2.40 -20.55
N LEU A 12 1.84 -2.40 -19.42
CA LEU A 12 1.19 -1.21 -18.87
C LEU A 12 2.11 -0.40 -17.95
N THR A 13 3.21 -0.99 -17.50
CA THR A 13 4.20 -0.37 -16.62
C THR A 13 5.58 -0.45 -17.27
N THR A 14 6.25 0.67 -17.47
CA THR A 14 7.68 0.71 -17.85
C THR A 14 8.46 -0.12 -16.83
N ILE A 15 9.06 -1.23 -17.28
CA ILE A 15 9.74 -2.17 -16.39
C ILE A 15 11.08 -1.55 -15.99
N ASP A 16 11.10 -0.88 -14.85
CA ASP A 16 12.30 -0.34 -14.23
C ASP A 16 12.85 -1.31 -13.17
N PRO A 17 14.19 -1.50 -13.08
CA PRO A 17 14.80 -2.42 -12.11
C PRO A 17 14.54 -2.04 -10.64
N LEU A 18 14.06 -0.82 -10.37
CA LEU A 18 13.73 -0.33 -9.03
C LEU A 18 12.28 -0.61 -8.60
N MET A 19 11.40 -1.06 -9.53
CA MET A 19 9.96 -1.24 -9.27
C MET A 19 9.66 -2.23 -8.13
N GLY A 20 10.51 -3.23 -7.94
CA GLY A 20 10.36 -4.19 -6.84
C GLY A 20 10.47 -3.51 -5.47
N GLY A 21 11.32 -2.49 -5.33
CA GLY A 21 11.48 -1.73 -4.09
C GLY A 21 10.23 -0.93 -3.75
N GLU A 22 9.68 -0.21 -4.71
CA GLU A 22 8.48 0.61 -4.52
C GLU A 22 7.25 -0.24 -4.18
N MET A 23 7.08 -1.36 -4.88
CA MET A 23 5.98 -2.30 -4.63
C MET A 23 6.09 -2.97 -3.24
N LEU A 24 7.31 -3.31 -2.79
CA LEU A 24 7.55 -3.84 -1.44
C LEU A 24 7.26 -2.82 -0.35
N ILE A 25 7.72 -1.57 -0.53
CA ILE A 25 7.46 -0.48 0.43
C ILE A 25 5.96 -0.24 0.53
N SER A 26 5.26 -0.06 -0.59
CA SER A 26 3.80 0.14 -0.58
C SER A 26 3.05 -1.01 0.09
N SER A 27 3.43 -2.26 -0.22
CA SER A 27 2.85 -3.45 0.41
C SER A 27 3.09 -3.49 1.93
N PHE A 28 4.30 -3.13 2.37
CA PHE A 28 4.64 -3.09 3.79
C PHE A 28 3.83 -2.03 4.53
N VAL A 29 3.70 -0.84 3.94
CA VAL A 29 2.87 0.24 4.47
C VAL A 29 1.44 -0.22 4.69
N VAL A 30 0.81 -0.77 3.65
CA VAL A 30 -0.57 -1.26 3.71
C VAL A 30 -0.77 -2.32 4.82
N ILE A 31 0.16 -3.27 4.95
CA ILE A 31 0.08 -4.34 5.96
C ILE A 31 0.27 -3.79 7.39
N VAL A 32 1.17 -2.83 7.59
CA VAL A 32 1.37 -2.20 8.90
C VAL A 32 0.12 -1.41 9.32
N ILE A 33 -0.52 -0.71 8.37
CA ILE A 33 -1.76 0.04 8.59
C ILE A 33 -2.94 -0.91 8.87
N GLY A 34 -3.03 -2.00 8.12
CA GLY A 34 -4.08 -3.01 8.29
C GLY A 34 -3.92 -3.88 9.55
N GLY A 35 -2.68 -4.04 10.02
CA GLY A 35 -2.29 -4.91 11.13
C GLY A 35 -1.66 -6.22 10.63
N LEU A 36 -0.46 -6.54 11.15
CA LEU A 36 0.37 -7.70 10.76
C LEU A 36 -0.33 -9.07 10.92
N GLY A 37 -1.42 -9.13 11.66
CA GLY A 37 -2.20 -10.33 11.94
C GLY A 37 -3.66 -10.24 11.52
N SER A 38 -4.02 -9.46 10.50
CA SER A 38 -5.40 -9.46 9.98
C SER A 38 -5.45 -9.29 8.48
N LEU A 39 -5.79 -10.36 7.75
CA LEU A 39 -5.98 -10.32 6.31
C LEU A 39 -7.12 -9.34 5.94
N ARG A 40 -8.21 -9.34 6.72
CA ARG A 40 -9.34 -8.42 6.51
C ARG A 40 -8.95 -6.97 6.74
N GLY A 41 -8.16 -6.69 7.79
CA GLY A 41 -7.63 -5.35 8.06
C GLY A 41 -6.71 -4.85 6.95
N ALA A 42 -5.83 -5.72 6.45
CA ALA A 42 -4.93 -5.41 5.32
C ALA A 42 -5.68 -5.06 4.03
N VAL A 43 -6.73 -5.82 3.68
CA VAL A 43 -7.51 -5.56 2.45
C VAL A 43 -8.26 -4.22 2.52
N ILE A 44 -8.86 -3.90 3.66
CA ILE A 44 -9.57 -2.63 3.85
C ILE A 44 -8.58 -1.46 3.84
N ALA A 45 -7.44 -1.62 4.53
CA ALA A 45 -6.38 -0.62 4.53
C ALA A 45 -5.81 -0.39 3.13
N ALA A 46 -5.58 -1.45 2.35
CA ALA A 46 -5.11 -1.37 0.97
C ALA A 46 -6.05 -0.51 0.13
N LEU A 47 -7.35 -0.84 0.15
CA LEU A 47 -8.34 -0.12 -0.65
C LEU A 47 -8.48 1.36 -0.26
N LEU A 48 -8.41 1.68 1.03
CA LEU A 48 -8.54 3.07 1.49
C LEU A 48 -7.29 3.90 1.18
N ILE A 49 -6.11 3.36 1.48
CA ILE A 49 -4.84 4.07 1.28
C ILE A 49 -4.58 4.28 -0.20
N ASP A 50 -4.76 3.23 -1.01
CA ASP A 50 -4.48 3.26 -2.44
C ASP A 50 -5.48 4.15 -3.20
N ALA A 51 -6.74 4.19 -2.77
CA ALA A 51 -7.73 5.13 -3.31
C ALA A 51 -7.37 6.60 -3.01
N VAL A 52 -6.88 6.89 -1.80
CA VAL A 52 -6.41 8.24 -1.43
C VAL A 52 -5.13 8.59 -2.19
N GLN A 53 -4.22 7.63 -2.36
CA GLN A 53 -2.99 7.81 -3.10
C GLN A 53 -3.25 8.08 -4.58
N THR A 54 -4.08 7.28 -5.24
CA THR A 54 -4.48 7.46 -6.63
C THR A 54 -5.14 8.83 -6.85
N LEU A 55 -5.99 9.26 -5.90
CA LEU A 55 -6.62 10.58 -5.97
C LEU A 55 -5.60 11.71 -5.78
N ALA A 56 -4.62 11.56 -4.88
CA ALA A 56 -3.57 12.54 -4.67
C ALA A 56 -2.64 12.68 -5.90
N GLU A 57 -2.30 11.55 -6.54
CA GLU A 57 -1.53 11.51 -7.78
C GLU A 57 -2.23 12.22 -8.94
N PHE A 58 -3.57 12.16 -8.99
CA PHE A 58 -4.37 12.88 -9.99
C PHE A 58 -4.26 14.41 -9.88
N PHE A 59 -4.08 14.95 -8.68
CA PHE A 59 -3.96 16.41 -8.50
C PHE A 59 -2.54 16.91 -8.69
N ASN A 60 -1.53 16.20 -8.20
CA ASN A 60 -0.13 16.66 -8.27
C ASN A 60 0.86 15.52 -8.00
N THR A 61 1.48 14.99 -9.06
CA THR A 61 2.34 13.79 -9.00
C THR A 61 3.64 14.02 -8.20
N ASP A 62 4.27 15.19 -8.31
CA ASP A 62 5.51 15.50 -7.57
C ASP A 62 5.29 15.59 -6.05
N LEU A 63 4.14 16.10 -5.61
CA LEU A 63 3.77 16.15 -4.19
C LEU A 63 3.28 14.80 -3.67
N ALA A 64 2.71 13.95 -4.52
CA ALA A 64 2.18 12.65 -4.13
C ALA A 64 3.27 11.76 -3.51
N MET A 65 4.48 11.75 -4.09
CA MET A 65 5.58 10.95 -3.58
C MET A 65 6.01 11.36 -2.15
N VAL A 66 6.10 12.67 -1.89
CA VAL A 66 6.41 13.20 -0.55
C VAL A 66 5.27 12.93 0.44
N ILE A 67 4.03 13.08 -0.02
CA ILE A 67 2.84 12.83 0.79
C ILE A 67 2.78 11.38 1.25
N VAL A 68 3.09 10.39 0.41
CA VAL A 68 3.11 8.96 0.78
C VAL A 68 4.06 8.68 1.95
N TYR A 69 5.27 9.24 1.92
CA TYR A 69 6.23 9.09 3.03
C TYR A 69 5.76 9.76 4.32
N ILE A 70 5.15 10.96 4.22
CA ILE A 70 4.59 11.65 5.38
C ILE A 70 3.38 10.89 5.94
N LEU A 71 2.52 10.35 5.07
CA LEU A 71 1.36 9.55 5.44
C LEU A 71 1.80 8.28 6.18
N MET A 72 2.84 7.60 5.68
CA MET A 72 3.45 6.46 6.33
C MET A 72 3.98 6.82 7.73
N ALA A 73 4.75 7.90 7.84
CA ALA A 73 5.27 8.38 9.13
C ALA A 73 4.14 8.76 10.10
N ALA A 74 3.11 9.45 9.62
CA ALA A 74 1.95 9.84 10.42
C ALA A 74 1.19 8.60 10.89
N ILE A 75 0.94 7.61 10.03
CA ILE A 75 0.16 6.44 10.42
C ILE A 75 0.91 5.57 11.44
N LEU A 76 2.25 5.44 11.32
CA LEU A 76 3.06 4.78 12.34
C LEU A 76 2.92 5.45 13.71
N VAL A 77 2.78 6.78 13.76
CA VAL A 77 2.61 7.55 15.00
C VAL A 77 1.18 7.44 15.55
N PHE A 78 0.16 7.49 14.68
CA PHE A 78 -1.23 7.61 15.11
C PHE A 78 -1.99 6.28 15.21
N ILE A 79 -1.63 5.24 14.47
CA ILE A 79 -2.34 3.94 14.45
C ILE A 79 -1.35 2.76 14.65
N PRO A 80 -0.64 2.67 15.80
CA PRO A 80 0.38 1.64 16.05
C PRO A 80 -0.17 0.20 16.19
N ARG A 81 -1.50 0.00 16.21
CA ARG A 81 -2.14 -1.32 16.41
C ARG A 81 -2.90 -1.85 15.19
N GLY A 82 -2.88 -1.14 14.06
CA GLY A 82 -3.63 -1.50 12.85
C GLY A 82 -5.15 -1.32 12.96
N LEU A 83 -5.82 -1.18 11.82
CA LEU A 83 -7.25 -0.79 11.71
C LEU A 83 -8.23 -1.73 12.42
N LEU A 84 -7.91 -3.02 12.49
CA LEU A 84 -8.80 -4.05 13.02
C LEU A 84 -8.22 -4.77 14.24
N GLY A 85 -7.33 -4.09 14.98
CA GLY A 85 -6.51 -4.63 16.06
C GLY A 85 -7.23 -5.65 16.95
N GLU A 86 -7.11 -6.93 16.57
CA GLU A 86 -7.33 -8.15 17.34
C GLU A 86 -7.22 -9.33 16.37
N GLY A 87 -6.00 -9.82 16.20
CA GLY A 87 -5.75 -11.15 15.66
C GLY A 87 -6.13 -12.19 16.70
N LYS A 88 -7.44 -12.46 16.88
CA LYS A 88 -7.89 -13.79 17.27
C LYS A 88 -8.03 -14.60 16.00
N PHE A 89 -6.89 -15.12 15.54
CA PHE A 89 -6.91 -16.31 14.68
C PHE A 89 -7.20 -17.49 15.61
N GLU A 90 -8.47 -17.87 15.69
CA GLU A 90 -8.84 -19.28 15.88
C GLU A 90 -8.94 -19.93 14.50
#